data_AF-A0A8J6XLP2-F1
#
_entry.id   AF-A0A8J6XLP2-F1
#
_cell.length_a   1.000
_cell.length_b   1.000
_cell.length_c   1.000
_cell.angle_alpha   90.00
_cell.angle_beta   90.00
_cell.angle_gamma   90.00
#
_symmetry.space_group_name_H-M   'P 1'
#
loop_
_entity.id
_entity.type
_entity.pdbx_description
1 polymer ?
#
loop_
_entity_poly.entity_id
_entity_poly.type
_entity_poly.pdbx_seq_one_letter_code
_entity_poly.pdbx_strand_id
1 'polypeptide(L)'
;MQAMKDGGMEQPIIEHESAKLSQIAEELEQAKSGFEREKASLNASAVEQQQQLQQLQLNVQLAQKDLELAASKLVTAKSKRELLEYDASVREVERRQRAAQLQQEYSRQQLSYAQSIRDRDYQLAQLNLSLSAIDDKLSLIPVVKAPRNGYIRRVKPWVGNNGKYTTTVIISSTPNKSASSASPK
;
A
#
# COMPACT_ATOMS: atom_id res chain seq x y z
N MET A 1 73.61 -2.81 81.23
CA MET A 1 74.48 -1.65 81.58
C MET A 1 75.73 -2.08 82.37
N GLN A 2 76.45 -3.13 81.96
CA GLN A 2 77.64 -3.60 82.71
C GLN A 2 78.93 -3.65 81.87
N ALA A 3 78.87 -3.34 80.57
CA ALA A 3 80.02 -3.46 79.66
C ALA A 3 80.63 -2.11 79.22
N MET A 4 80.18 -0.98 79.79
CA MET A 4 80.69 0.37 79.47
C MET A 4 81.43 1.05 80.63
N LYS A 5 81.81 0.27 81.67
CA LYS A 5 82.52 0.79 82.84
C LYS A 5 84.03 0.47 82.82
N ASP A 6 84.49 -0.27 81.81
CA ASP A 6 85.81 -0.93 81.80
C ASP A 6 86.79 -0.41 80.72
N GLY A 7 86.49 0.74 80.11
CA GLY A 7 87.42 1.46 79.23
C GLY A 7 87.39 2.93 79.59
N GLY A 8 88.47 3.46 80.17
CA GLY A 8 88.55 4.77 80.80
C GLY A 8 88.00 5.95 79.99
N MET A 9 86.70 6.22 80.17
CA MET A 9 86.05 7.46 79.75
C MET A 9 85.41 8.11 80.98
N GLU A 10 85.62 9.41 81.13
CA GLU A 10 85.09 10.22 82.22
C GLU A 10 83.54 10.20 82.20
N GLN A 11 82.89 10.05 83.37
CA GLN A 11 81.41 10.08 83.52
C GLN A 11 80.65 11.16 82.71
N PRO A 12 81.11 12.42 82.63
CA PRO A 12 80.43 13.45 81.82
C PRO A 12 80.41 13.15 80.31
N ILE A 13 81.38 12.40 79.79
CA ILE A 13 81.44 12.02 78.37
C ILE A 13 80.32 11.02 78.05
N ILE A 14 80.08 10.06 78.95
CA ILE A 14 79.04 9.04 78.79
C ILE A 14 77.64 9.66 78.79
N GLU A 15 77.39 10.64 79.67
CA GLU A 15 76.11 11.35 79.73
C GLU A 15 75.84 12.16 78.45
N HIS A 16 76.84 12.90 77.97
CA HIS A 16 76.75 13.65 76.72
C HIS A 16 76.58 12.74 75.48
N GLU A 17 77.26 11.59 75.44
CA GLU A 17 77.05 10.58 74.40
C GLU A 17 75.64 9.97 74.46
N SER A 18 75.13 9.68 75.65
CA SER A 18 73.76 9.18 75.83
C SER A 18 72.71 10.21 75.40
N ALA A 19 72.92 11.49 75.70
CA ALA A 19 72.05 12.58 75.29
C ALA A 19 72.06 12.76 73.76
N LYS A 20 73.24 12.67 73.12
CA LYS A 20 73.36 12.67 71.66
C LYS A 20 72.66 11.48 71.01
N LEU A 21 72.81 10.28 71.58
CA LEU A 21 72.11 9.09 71.08
C LEU A 21 70.59 9.22 71.21
N SER A 22 70.11 9.79 72.32
CA SER A 22 68.68 10.11 72.50
C SER A 22 68.19 11.14 71.47
N GLN A 23 68.95 12.21 71.25
CA GLN A 23 68.62 13.24 70.27
C GLN A 23 68.56 12.68 68.84
N ILE A 24 69.54 11.85 68.46
CA ILE A 24 69.55 11.17 67.16
C ILE A 24 68.36 10.20 67.05
N ALA A 25 68.00 9.50 68.13
CA ALA A 25 66.84 8.60 68.14
C ALA A 25 65.52 9.38 67.94
N GLU A 26 65.35 10.52 68.60
CA GLU A 26 64.19 11.41 68.44
C GLU A 26 64.10 11.98 67.02
N GLU A 27 65.22 12.44 66.44
CA GLU A 27 65.27 12.93 65.06
C GLU A 27 64.91 11.82 64.05
N LEU A 28 65.39 10.59 64.28
CA LEU A 28 65.08 9.42 63.44
C LEU A 28 63.60 9.04 63.56
N GLU A 29 63.01 9.12 64.76
CA GLU A 29 61.59 8.87 64.98
C GLU A 29 60.71 9.95 64.34
N GLN A 30 61.10 11.23 64.43
CA GLN A 30 60.45 12.32 63.71
C GLN A 30 60.52 12.11 62.19
N ALA A 31 61.70 11.77 61.65
CA ALA A 31 61.88 11.50 60.23
C ALA A 31 61.04 10.31 59.75
N LYS A 32 60.97 9.22 60.54
CA LYS A 32 60.09 8.07 60.26
C LYS A 32 58.62 8.47 60.25
N SER A 33 58.17 9.24 61.23
CA SER A 33 56.78 9.70 61.30
C SER A 33 56.41 10.62 60.12
N GLY A 34 57.34 11.48 59.70
CA GLY A 34 57.19 12.34 58.52
C GLY A 34 57.07 11.53 57.25
N PHE A 35 57.96 10.54 57.08
CA PHE A 35 57.91 9.60 55.96
C PHE A 35 56.61 8.79 55.91
N GLU A 36 56.13 8.29 57.05
CA GLU A 36 54.87 7.54 57.13
C GLU A 36 53.66 8.42 56.77
N ARG A 37 53.63 9.68 57.20
CA ARG A 37 52.56 10.63 56.83
C ARG A 37 52.57 10.93 55.34
N GLU A 38 53.73 11.20 54.76
CA GLU A 38 53.86 11.49 53.33
C GLU A 38 53.47 10.26 52.50
N LYS A 39 53.91 9.07 52.89
CA LYS A 39 53.50 7.80 52.28
C LYS A 39 51.98 7.59 52.37
N ALA A 40 51.37 7.86 53.52
CA ALA A 40 49.91 7.76 53.69
C ALA A 40 49.17 8.76 52.81
N SER A 41 49.64 10.01 52.72
CA SER A 41 49.07 11.05 51.86
C SER A 41 49.16 10.70 50.38
N LEU A 42 50.30 10.16 49.95
CA LEU A 42 50.52 9.73 48.56
C LEU A 42 49.62 8.54 48.22
N ASN A 43 49.50 7.56 49.12
CA ASN A 43 48.58 6.44 48.94
C ASN A 43 47.11 6.88 48.88
N ALA A 44 46.68 7.81 49.74
CA ALA A 44 45.33 8.36 49.71
C ALA A 44 45.04 9.05 48.37
N SER A 45 45.99 9.87 47.90
CA SER A 45 45.88 10.55 46.60
C SER A 45 45.83 9.56 45.43
N ALA A 46 46.62 8.49 45.47
CA ALA A 46 46.61 7.44 44.46
C ALA A 46 45.25 6.70 44.41
N VAL A 47 44.64 6.42 45.56
CA VAL A 47 43.31 5.80 45.66
C VAL A 47 42.24 6.73 45.09
N GLU A 48 42.26 8.02 45.44
CA GLU A 48 41.32 9.00 44.90
C GLU A 48 41.43 9.13 43.37
N GLN A 49 42.65 9.22 42.84
CA GLN A 49 42.88 9.26 41.40
C GLN A 49 42.39 7.99 40.70
N GLN A 50 42.62 6.81 41.31
CA GLN A 50 42.13 5.54 40.78
C GLN A 50 40.61 5.48 40.74
N GLN A 51 39.93 5.97 41.79
CA GLN A 51 38.46 6.05 41.84
C GLN A 51 37.93 7.01 40.77
N GLN A 52 38.56 8.18 40.60
CA GLN A 52 38.19 9.15 39.57
C GLN A 52 38.37 8.57 38.15
N LEU A 53 39.46 7.86 37.90
CA LEU A 53 39.69 7.19 36.62
C LEU A 53 38.65 6.11 36.35
N GLN A 54 38.28 5.31 37.35
CA GLN A 54 37.21 4.31 37.22
C GLN A 54 35.86 4.96 36.91
N GLN A 55 35.52 6.04 37.61
CA GLN A 55 34.28 6.78 37.35
C GLN A 55 34.27 7.37 35.94
N LEU A 56 35.39 7.94 35.49
CA LEU A 56 35.50 8.49 34.14
C LEU A 56 35.37 7.40 33.08
N GLN A 57 35.98 6.23 33.28
CA GLN A 57 35.84 5.08 32.38
C GLN A 57 34.39 4.60 32.30
N LEU A 58 33.69 4.52 33.43
CA LEU A 58 32.27 4.16 33.46
C LEU A 58 31.42 5.18 32.70
N ASN A 59 31.68 6.48 32.90
CA ASN A 59 30.96 7.54 32.20
C ASN A 59 31.18 7.49 30.68
N VAL A 60 32.42 7.22 30.25
CA VAL A 60 32.74 7.05 28.82
C VAL A 60 32.01 5.83 28.24
N GLN A 61 32.01 4.70 28.96
CA GLN A 61 31.29 3.51 28.51
C GLN A 61 29.78 3.76 28.40
N LEU A 62 29.18 4.46 29.37
CA LEU A 62 27.77 4.81 29.36
C LEU A 62 27.44 5.72 28.18
N ALA A 63 28.25 6.77 27.95
CA ALA A 63 28.08 7.67 26.81
C ALA A 63 28.21 6.95 25.46
N GLN A 64 29.12 5.98 25.35
CA GLN A 64 29.25 5.14 24.14
C GLN A 64 28.00 4.28 23.92
N LYS A 65 27.44 3.70 24.97
CA LYS A 65 26.22 2.88 24.89
C LYS A 65 25.00 3.71 24.51
N ASP A 66 24.88 4.92 25.06
CA ASP A 66 23.80 5.85 24.70
C ASP A 66 23.91 6.29 23.23
N LEU A 67 25.12 6.55 22.75
CA LEU A 67 25.36 6.86 21.33
C LEU A 67 24.99 5.69 20.43
N GLU A 68 25.37 4.46 20.79
CA GLU A 68 25.04 3.24 20.06
C GLU A 68 23.51 3.03 19.98
N LEU A 69 22.81 3.24 21.10
CA LEU A 69 21.36 3.16 21.17
C LEU A 69 20.68 4.24 20.30
N ALA A 70 21.16 5.48 20.35
CA ALA A 70 20.64 6.57 19.54
C ALA A 70 20.86 6.32 18.04
N ALA A 71 22.04 5.82 17.66
CA ALA A 71 22.35 5.46 16.29
C ALA A 71 21.45 4.33 15.78
N SER A 72 21.24 3.28 16.59
CA SER A 72 20.32 2.18 16.27
C SER A 72 18.88 2.68 16.04
N LYS A 73 18.36 3.51 16.96
CA LYS A 73 17.04 4.15 16.80
C LYS A 73 16.93 4.96 15.52
N LEU A 74 17.97 5.71 15.18
CA LEU A 74 18.02 6.51 13.95
C LEU A 74 17.99 5.63 12.70
N VAL A 75 18.74 4.52 12.68
CA VAL A 75 18.71 3.55 11.57
C VAL A 75 17.33 2.92 11.43
N THR A 76 16.70 2.50 12.54
CA THR A 76 15.33 1.98 12.51
C THR A 76 14.33 3.00 11.99
N ALA A 77 14.43 4.27 12.42
CA ALA A 77 13.56 5.34 11.95
C ALA A 77 13.72 5.61 10.46
N LYS A 78 14.96 5.60 9.94
CA LYS A 78 15.24 5.72 8.51
C LYS A 78 14.64 4.57 7.71
N SER A 79 14.92 3.34 8.10
CA SER A 79 14.37 2.16 7.42
C SER A 79 12.83 2.15 7.43
N LYS A 80 12.20 2.51 8.56
CA LYS A 80 10.74 2.62 8.62
C LYS A 80 10.21 3.67 7.66
N ARG A 81 10.90 4.81 7.52
CA ARG A 81 10.52 5.87 6.58
C ARG A 81 10.64 5.40 5.13
N GLU A 82 11.74 4.74 4.79
CA GLU A 82 11.96 4.18 3.45
C GLU A 82 10.87 3.18 3.07
N LEU A 83 10.45 2.31 3.99
CA LEU A 83 9.35 1.37 3.77
C LEU A 83 8.01 2.08 3.53
N LEU A 84 7.71 3.13 4.29
CA LEU A 84 6.48 3.92 4.12
C LEU A 84 6.47 4.67 2.78
N GLU A 85 7.61 5.26 2.40
CA GLU A 85 7.76 5.95 1.12
C GLU A 85 7.63 4.96 -0.05
N TYR A 86 8.23 3.77 0.06
CA TYR A 86 8.06 2.69 -0.90
C TYR A 86 6.59 2.27 -1.04
N ASP A 87 5.92 1.94 0.07
CA ASP A 87 4.50 1.56 0.06
C ASP A 87 3.61 2.65 -0.55
N ALA A 88 3.89 3.92 -0.23
CA ALA A 88 3.18 5.05 -0.81
C ALA A 88 3.38 5.13 -2.32
N SER A 89 4.61 4.92 -2.80
CA SER A 89 4.92 4.92 -4.24
C SER A 89 4.21 3.78 -4.98
N VAL A 90 4.19 2.57 -4.42
CA VAL A 90 3.49 1.42 -5.00
C VAL A 90 1.99 1.70 -5.09
N ARG A 91 1.38 2.19 -4.01
CA ARG A 91 -0.06 2.55 -4.01
C ARG A 91 -0.39 3.66 -5.00
N GLU A 92 0.53 4.61 -5.20
CA GLU A 92 0.33 5.65 -6.21
C GLU A 92 0.34 5.07 -7.62
N VAL A 93 1.30 4.20 -7.94
CA VAL A 93 1.38 3.51 -9.23
C VAL A 93 0.14 2.65 -9.47
N GLU A 94 -0.29 1.86 -8.48
CA GLU A 94 -1.51 1.05 -8.58
C GLU A 94 -2.76 1.90 -8.83
N ARG A 95 -2.90 3.04 -8.13
CA ARG A 95 -4.02 3.96 -8.36
C ARG A 95 -4.01 4.54 -9.77
N ARG A 96 -2.83 4.95 -10.26
CA ARG A 96 -2.66 5.46 -11.63
C ARG A 96 -3.00 4.39 -12.68
N GLN A 97 -2.53 3.16 -12.48
CA GLN A 97 -2.82 2.03 -13.38
C GLN A 97 -4.32 1.71 -13.40
N ARG A 98 -4.97 1.62 -12.24
CA ARG A 98 -6.42 1.39 -12.16
C ARG A 98 -7.21 2.51 -12.83
N ALA A 99 -6.83 3.76 -12.62
CA ALA A 99 -7.48 4.89 -13.27
C ALA A 99 -7.34 4.83 -14.80
N ALA A 100 -6.14 4.52 -15.30
CA ALA A 100 -5.88 4.35 -16.72
C ALA A 100 -6.69 3.17 -17.32
N GLN A 101 -6.76 2.05 -16.61
CA GLN A 101 -7.54 0.88 -17.02
C GLN A 101 -9.03 1.21 -17.10
N LEU A 102 -9.59 1.85 -16.05
CA LEU A 102 -10.99 2.27 -16.05
C LEU A 102 -11.31 3.25 -17.18
N GLN A 103 -10.40 4.19 -17.47
CA GLN A 103 -10.56 5.11 -18.59
C GLN A 103 -10.55 4.37 -19.94
N GLN A 104 -9.67 3.39 -20.11
CA GLN A 104 -9.61 2.58 -21.32
C GLN A 104 -10.87 1.72 -21.48
N GLU A 105 -11.34 1.08 -20.41
CA GLU A 105 -12.58 0.30 -20.40
C GLU A 105 -13.79 1.15 -20.73
N TYR A 106 -13.90 2.33 -20.13
CA TYR A 106 -14.96 3.29 -20.43
C TYR A 106 -14.95 3.73 -21.90
N SER A 107 -13.77 4.04 -22.45
CA SER A 107 -13.64 4.38 -23.88
C SER A 107 -14.06 3.22 -24.78
N ARG A 108 -13.67 1.97 -24.46
CA ARG A 108 -14.11 0.78 -25.20
C ARG A 108 -15.63 0.58 -25.14
N GLN A 109 -16.23 0.79 -23.97
CA GLN A 109 -17.68 0.69 -23.81
C GLN A 109 -18.41 1.75 -24.64
N GLN A 110 -17.92 2.99 -24.67
CA GLN A 110 -18.48 4.04 -25.52
C GLN A 110 -18.39 3.69 -27.00
N LEU A 111 -17.25 3.18 -27.46
CA LEU A 111 -17.06 2.76 -28.86
C LEU A 111 -18.00 1.60 -29.23
N SER A 112 -18.11 0.59 -28.36
CA SER A 112 -19.02 -0.55 -28.55
C SER A 112 -20.48 -0.09 -28.61
N TYR A 113 -20.88 0.82 -27.71
CA TYR A 113 -22.21 1.40 -27.72
C TYR A 113 -22.49 2.18 -29.02
N ALA A 114 -21.56 3.01 -29.46
CA ALA A 114 -21.68 3.75 -30.72
C ALA A 114 -21.71 2.84 -31.96
N GLN A 115 -21.02 1.69 -31.94
CA GLN A 115 -21.15 0.66 -32.97
C GLN A 115 -22.53 0.03 -32.95
N SER A 116 -23.03 -0.37 -31.77
CA SER A 116 -24.37 -0.95 -31.63
C SER A 116 -25.50 -0.03 -32.11
N ILE A 117 -25.38 1.29 -31.87
CA ILE A 117 -26.32 2.28 -32.43
C ILE A 117 -26.27 2.26 -33.96
N ARG A 118 -25.07 2.35 -34.54
CA ARG A 118 -24.90 2.34 -36.01
C ARG A 118 -25.45 1.07 -36.66
N ASP A 119 -25.23 -0.09 -36.04
CA ASP A 119 -25.75 -1.36 -36.53
C ASP A 119 -27.29 -1.38 -36.49
N ARG A 120 -27.89 -0.86 -35.42
CA ARG A 120 -29.35 -0.72 -35.32
C ARG A 120 -29.88 0.24 -36.39
N ASP A 121 -29.25 1.38 -36.59
CA ASP A 121 -29.67 2.36 -37.61
C ASP A 121 -29.57 1.77 -39.02
N TYR A 122 -28.51 1.01 -39.31
CA TYR A 122 -28.35 0.30 -40.56
C TYR A 122 -29.47 -0.74 -40.77
N GLN A 123 -29.80 -1.53 -39.74
CA GLN A 123 -30.91 -2.49 -39.79
C GLN A 123 -32.25 -1.79 -40.03
N LEU A 124 -32.51 -0.65 -39.37
CA LEU A 124 -33.73 0.14 -39.59
C LEU A 124 -33.80 0.68 -41.01
N ALA A 125 -32.71 1.21 -41.56
CA ALA A 125 -32.67 1.67 -42.94
C ALA A 125 -32.94 0.53 -43.93
N GLN A 126 -32.36 -0.65 -43.71
CA GLN A 126 -32.60 -1.83 -44.53
C GLN A 126 -34.07 -2.28 -44.47
N LEU A 127 -34.69 -2.25 -43.30
CA LEU A 127 -36.11 -2.55 -43.13
C LEU A 127 -36.99 -1.53 -43.87
N ASN A 128 -36.69 -0.24 -43.77
CA ASN A 128 -37.41 0.81 -44.49
C ASN A 128 -37.30 0.65 -46.01
N LEU A 129 -36.12 0.29 -46.53
CA LEU A 129 -35.94 -0.05 -47.95
C LEU A 129 -36.80 -1.25 -48.35
N SER A 130 -36.84 -2.29 -47.52
CA SER A 130 -37.68 -3.47 -47.79
C SER A 130 -39.18 -3.15 -47.76
N LEU A 131 -39.61 -2.28 -46.84
CA LEU A 131 -40.99 -1.82 -46.72
C LEU A 131 -41.40 -1.02 -47.95
N SER A 132 -40.59 -0.04 -48.36
CA SER A 132 -40.82 0.75 -49.58
C SER A 132 -40.92 -0.15 -50.82
N ALA A 133 -40.05 -1.16 -50.94
CA ALA A 133 -40.10 -2.10 -52.06
C ALA A 133 -41.36 -2.99 -52.04
N ILE A 134 -41.92 -3.29 -50.86
CA ILE A 134 -43.20 -3.99 -50.73
C ILE A 134 -44.35 -3.05 -51.13
N ASP A 135 -44.35 -1.81 -50.65
CA ASP A 135 -45.36 -0.81 -50.99
C ASP A 135 -45.39 -0.52 -52.50
N ASP A 136 -44.22 -0.40 -53.14
CA ASP A 136 -44.11 -0.28 -54.60
C ASP A 136 -44.73 -1.49 -55.30
N LYS A 137 -44.43 -2.71 -54.84
CA LYS A 137 -45.05 -3.94 -55.38
C LYS A 137 -46.55 -3.99 -55.16
N LEU A 138 -47.05 -3.55 -54.01
CA LEU A 138 -48.48 -3.46 -53.71
C LEU A 138 -49.18 -2.45 -54.63
N SER A 139 -48.53 -1.31 -54.91
CA SER A 139 -49.07 -0.29 -55.83
C SER A 139 -49.22 -0.80 -57.27
N LEU A 140 -48.36 -1.73 -57.69
CA LEU A 140 -48.43 -2.40 -58.98
C LEU A 140 -49.52 -3.48 -59.04
N ILE A 141 -50.11 -3.88 -57.90
CA ILE A 141 -51.22 -4.83 -57.90
C ILE A 141 -52.48 -4.11 -58.42
N PRO A 142 -53.06 -4.52 -59.56
CA PRO A 142 -54.25 -3.87 -60.10
C PRO A 142 -55.44 -4.07 -59.16
N VAL A 143 -55.97 -2.97 -58.63
CA VAL A 143 -57.19 -2.98 -57.81
C VAL A 143 -58.40 -2.99 -58.74
N VAL A 144 -59.07 -4.14 -58.85
CA VAL A 144 -60.31 -4.28 -59.62
C VAL A 144 -61.49 -3.85 -58.75
N LYS A 145 -61.99 -2.63 -58.96
CA LYS A 145 -63.24 -2.16 -58.34
C LYS A 145 -64.45 -2.60 -59.16
N ALA A 146 -65.39 -3.29 -58.52
CA ALA A 146 -66.63 -3.69 -59.16
C ALA A 146 -67.56 -2.47 -59.40
N PRO A 147 -68.26 -2.38 -60.55
CA PRO A 147 -69.18 -1.28 -60.86
C PRO A 147 -70.42 -1.19 -59.95
N ARG A 148 -70.70 -2.25 -59.17
CA ARG A 148 -71.84 -2.33 -58.24
C ARG A 148 -71.41 -2.96 -56.92
N ASN A 149 -72.02 -2.49 -55.83
CA ASN A 149 -71.84 -3.08 -54.50
C ASN A 149 -72.44 -4.51 -54.51
N GLY A 150 -71.64 -5.49 -54.14
CA GLY A 150 -72.03 -6.90 -54.07
C GLY A 150 -71.13 -7.69 -53.12
N TYR A 151 -71.53 -8.90 -52.77
CA TYR A 151 -70.80 -9.73 -51.80
C TYR A 151 -69.90 -10.73 -52.51
N ILE A 152 -68.61 -10.75 -52.19
CA ILE A 152 -67.65 -11.73 -52.71
C ILE A 152 -67.91 -13.07 -52.01
N ARG A 153 -68.35 -14.09 -52.74
CA ARG A 153 -68.65 -15.42 -52.16
C ARG A 153 -67.46 -16.35 -52.08
N ARG A 154 -66.56 -16.31 -53.07
CA ARG A 154 -65.38 -17.19 -53.12
C ARG A 154 -64.32 -16.59 -54.03
N VAL A 155 -63.11 -16.46 -53.52
CA VAL A 155 -61.92 -16.16 -54.32
C VAL A 155 -61.16 -17.47 -54.47
N LYS A 156 -61.05 -17.98 -55.70
CA LYS A 156 -60.23 -19.17 -55.98
C LYS A 156 -58.96 -18.71 -56.70
N PRO A 157 -57.81 -18.61 -56.01
CA PRO A 157 -56.55 -18.32 -56.68
C PRO A 157 -56.17 -19.53 -57.55
N TRP A 158 -55.93 -19.31 -58.84
CA TRP A 158 -55.33 -20.30 -59.74
C TRP A 158 -53.94 -19.79 -60.13
N VAL A 159 -52.89 -20.56 -59.81
CA VAL A 159 -51.54 -20.33 -60.32
C VAL A 159 -51.42 -20.95 -61.72
N GLY A 160 -51.52 -20.13 -62.77
CA GLY A 160 -51.30 -20.58 -64.13
C GLY A 160 -49.82 -20.92 -64.35
N ASN A 161 -49.53 -21.97 -65.12
CA ASN A 161 -48.18 -22.49 -65.39
C ASN A 161 -47.22 -21.48 -66.08
N ASN A 162 -47.70 -20.27 -66.40
CA ASN A 162 -47.05 -19.26 -67.24
C ASN A 162 -46.81 -17.94 -66.50
N GLY A 163 -46.85 -17.94 -65.15
CA GLY A 163 -46.61 -16.73 -64.33
C GLY A 163 -47.72 -15.68 -64.37
N LYS A 164 -48.86 -15.94 -65.03
CA LYS A 164 -50.03 -15.07 -65.04
C LYS A 164 -51.09 -15.60 -64.06
N TYR A 165 -51.44 -14.79 -63.07
CA TYR A 165 -52.52 -15.07 -62.13
C TYR A 165 -53.85 -14.61 -62.73
N THR A 166 -54.74 -15.54 -63.07
CA THR A 166 -56.10 -15.21 -63.50
C THR A 166 -57.06 -15.53 -62.35
N THR A 167 -57.73 -14.52 -61.79
CA THR A 167 -58.71 -14.70 -60.70
C THR A 167 -60.12 -14.45 -61.23
N THR A 168 -61.01 -15.44 -61.12
CA THR A 168 -62.43 -15.29 -61.44
C THR A 168 -63.20 -14.88 -60.19
N VAL A 169 -63.74 -13.66 -60.16
CA VAL A 169 -64.58 -13.16 -59.07
C VAL A 169 -66.05 -13.30 -59.46
N ILE A 170 -66.83 -14.05 -58.67
CA ILE A 170 -68.28 -14.19 -58.86
C ILE A 170 -68.99 -13.24 -57.88
N ILE A 171 -69.64 -12.21 -58.41
CA ILE A 171 -70.36 -11.18 -57.65
C ILE A 171 -71.87 -11.41 -57.80
N SER A 172 -72.59 -11.55 -56.69
CA SER A 172 -74.06 -11.58 -56.69
C SER A 172 -74.64 -10.48 -55.81
N SER A 173 -75.80 -9.95 -56.20
CA SER A 173 -76.47 -8.81 -55.57
C SER A 173 -77.30 -9.18 -54.34
N THR A 174 -77.37 -10.45 -53.97
CA THR A 174 -78.20 -10.94 -52.86
C THR A 174 -77.35 -11.50 -51.71
N PRO A 175 -77.49 -10.97 -50.47
CA PRO A 175 -76.80 -11.51 -49.31
C PRO A 175 -77.30 -12.94 -49.04
N ASN A 176 -76.37 -13.86 -48.79
CA ASN A 176 -76.72 -15.26 -48.57
C ASN A 176 -77.37 -15.42 -47.19
N LYS A 177 -78.70 -15.53 -47.16
CA LYS A 177 -79.48 -15.90 -45.97
C LYS A 177 -79.61 -17.43 -45.94
N SER A 178 -78.55 -18.09 -45.49
CA SER A 178 -78.61 -19.51 -45.07
C SER A 178 -77.94 -19.57 -43.69
N ALA A 179 -78.72 -19.42 -42.62
CA ALA A 179 -79.25 -20.54 -41.83
C ALA A 179 -78.08 -21.38 -41.28
N SER A 180 -77.56 -21.09 -40.08
CA SER A 180 -78.19 -21.47 -38.80
C SER A 180 -78.79 -22.88 -38.88
N SER A 181 -77.94 -23.87 -38.64
CA SER A 181 -78.32 -25.15 -38.06
C SER A 181 -77.47 -25.36 -36.81
N ALA A 182 -77.86 -24.68 -35.73
CA ALA A 182 -77.78 -25.26 -34.39
C ALA A 182 -78.75 -26.47 -34.37
N SER A 183 -78.54 -27.59 -33.68
CA SER A 183 -77.97 -27.80 -32.35
C SER A 183 -77.58 -29.30 -32.18
N PRO A 184 -77.40 -29.87 -30.96
CA PRO A 184 -76.11 -30.32 -30.46
C PRO A 184 -76.04 -31.84 -30.24
N LYS A 185 -74.82 -32.39 -30.19
CA LYS A 185 -74.38 -33.44 -29.26
C LYS A 185 -72.86 -33.54 -29.31
#